data_AF-A0A7C4CN41-F1
#
_entry.id   AF-A0A7C4CN41-F1
#
_cell.length_a   1.000
_cell.length_b   1.000
_cell.length_c   1.000
_cell.angle_alpha   90.00
_cell.angle_beta   90.00
_cell.angle_gamma   90.00
#
_symmetry.space_group_name_H-M   'P 1'
#
loop_
_entity.id
_entity.type
_entity.pdbx_description
1 polymer ?
#
loop_
_entity_poly.entity_id
_entity_poly.type
_entity_poly.pdbx_seq_one_letter_code
_entity_poly.pdbx_strand_id
1 'polypeptide(L)' 'MDAIIIAKFKNREELSKFAKRLLAMPYVERTNTHVVLTTIKEDFRELV' A
#
# COMPACT_ATOMS: atom_id res chain seq x y z
N MET A 1 0.23 2.82 15.37
CA MET A 1 0.17 2.80 13.90
C MET A 1 0.12 4.24 13.45
N ASP A 2 1.23 4.74 12.93
CA ASP A 2 1.42 6.17 12.65
C ASP A 2 0.91 6.56 11.26
N ALA A 3 0.83 5.60 10.34
CA ALA A 3 0.25 5.79 9.02
C ALA A 3 -0.32 4.47 8.47
N ILE A 4 -1.37 4.57 7.64
CA ILE A 4 -1.90 3.47 6.83
C ILE A 4 -1.91 3.93 5.38
N ILE A 5 -1.37 3.10 4.48
CA ILE A 5 -1.34 3.37 3.05
C ILE A 5 -2.06 2.23 2.34
N ILE A 6 -3.08 2.57 1.55
CA ILE A 6 -3.74 1.65 0.64
C ILE A 6 -3.21 1.95 -0.76
N ALA A 7 -2.56 0.97 -1.38
CA ALA A 7 -1.97 1.12 -2.72
C ALA A 7 -2.45 0.00 -3.64
N LYS A 8 -2.73 0.36 -4.90
CA LYS A 8 -3.09 -0.57 -5.97
C LYS A 8 -2.01 -0.51 -7.04
N PHE A 9 -1.57 -1.67 -7.51
CA PHE A 9 -0.50 -1.81 -8.49
C PHE A 9 -1.02 -2.55 -9.71
N LYS A 10 -0.63 -2.12 -10.92
CA LYS A 10 -1.03 -2.79 -12.17
C LYS A 10 -0.24 -4.07 -12.37
N ASN A 11 0.97 -4.15 -11.84
CA ASN A 11 1.87 -5.28 -12.00
C ASN A 11 2.78 -5.46 -10.76
N ARG A 12 3.46 -6.61 -10.69
CA ARG A 12 4.36 -6.98 -9.57
C ARG A 12 5.61 -6.10 -9.49
N GLU A 13 6.06 -5.53 -10.61
CA GLU A 13 7.24 -4.66 -10.64
C GLU A 13 6.98 -3.34 -9.91
N GLU A 14 5.81 -2.73 -10.12
CA GLU A 14 5.38 -1.52 -9.41
C GLU A 14 5.29 -1.74 -7.90
N LEU A 15 4.73 -2.88 -7.47
CA LEU A 15 4.69 -3.25 -6.05
C LEU A 15 6.11 -3.37 -5.47
N SER A 16 7.02 -4.02 -6.19
CA SER A 16 8.41 -4.18 -5.75
C SER A 16 9.14 -2.84 -5.62
N LYS A 17 8.97 -1.92 -6.59
CA LYS A 17 9.53 -0.56 -6.53
C LYS A 17 8.96 0.23 -5.35
N PHE A 18 7.66 0.12 -5.10
CA PHE A 18 7.00 0.78 -3.98
C PHE A 18 7.55 0.30 -2.62
N ALA A 19 7.65 -1.03 -2.43
CA ALA A 19 8.17 -1.60 -1.19
C ALA A 19 9.61 -1.15 -0.91
N LYS A 20 10.48 -1.17 -1.93
CA LYS A 20 11.87 -0.68 -1.81
C LYS A 20 11.94 0.80 -1.44
N ARG A 21 11.08 1.64 -2.03
CA ARG A 21 11.01 3.07 -1.71
C ARG A 21 10.55 3.31 -0.28
N LEU A 22 9.58 2.54 0.21
CA LEU A 22 9.08 2.65 1.58
C LEU A 22 10.18 2.29 2.60
N LEU A 23 10.95 1.24 2.34
CA LEU A 23 12.08 0.84 3.18
C LEU A 23 13.26 1.83 3.14
N ALA A 24 13.39 2.63 2.07
CA ALA A 24 14.41 3.66 1.95
C ALA A 24 14.05 4.96 2.71
N MET A 25 12.83 5.07 3.26
CA MET A 25 12.43 6.27 4.00
C MET A 25 13.09 6.29 5.39
N PRO A 26 13.84 7.35 5.72
CA PRO A 26 14.64 7.40 6.95
C PRO A 26 13.81 7.38 8.24
N TYR A 27 12.52 7.68 8.15
CA TYR A 27 11.59 7.75 9.28
C TYR A 27 10.68 6.52 9.40
N VAL A 28 10.86 5.51 8.54
CA VAL A 28 10.05 4.29 8.57
C VAL A 28 10.81 3.21 9.33
N GLU A 29 10.59 3.12 10.65
CA GLU A 29 11.28 2.16 11.51
C GLU A 29 10.77 0.72 11.32
N ARG A 30 9.46 0.55 11.09
CA ARG A 30 8.83 -0.75 10.84
C ARG A 30 7.68 -0.61 9.85
N THR A 31 7.61 -1.54 8.89
CA THR A 31 6.49 -1.66 7.94
C THR A 31 5.78 -2.98 8.17
N ASN A 32 4.45 -2.96 8.23
CA ASN A 32 3.63 -4.17 8.22
C ASN A 32 2.75 -4.19 6.96
N THR A 33 3.03 -5.11 6.04
CA THR A 33 2.39 -5.16 4.72
C THR A 33 1.29 -6.22 4.68
N HIS A 34 0.06 -5.78 4.43
CA HIS A 34 -1.08 -6.68 4.21
C HIS A 34 -1.42 -6.70 2.72
N VAL A 35 -1.47 -7.91 2.14
CA VAL A 35 -1.87 -8.10 0.74
C VAL A 35 -3.34 -8.47 0.69
N VAL A 36 -4.13 -7.68 -0.02
CA VAL A 36 -5.55 -7.95 -0.27
C VAL A 36 -5.66 -8.94 -1.43
N LEU A 37 -6.13 -10.15 -1.16
CA LEU A 37 -6.31 -11.20 -2.18
C LEU A 37 -7.63 -11.04 -2.92
N THR A 38 -8.69 -10.63 -2.22
CA THR A 38 -10.04 -10.46 -2.77
C THR A 38 -10.70 -9.24 -2.14
N THR A 39 -11.26 -8.38 -2.97
CA THR A 39 -12.06 -7.22 -2.53
C THR A 39 -13.54 -7.56 -2.65
N ILE A 40 -14.25 -7.70 -1.53
CA ILE A 40 -15.67 -8.10 -1.51
C ILE A 40 -16.60 -6.88 -1.70
N LYS A 41 -16.21 -5.72 -1.18
CA LYS A 41 -16.95 -4.46 -1.33
C LYS A 41 -15.95 -3.32 -1.40
N GLU A 42 -16.04 -2.52 -2.44
CA GLU A 42 -15.25 -1.31 -2.63
C GLU A 42 -16.18 -0.23 -3.19
N ASP A 43 -16.51 0.78 -2.39
CA ASP A 43 -17.35 1.89 -2.82
C ASP A 43 -16.50 3.17 -2.90
N PHE A 44 -16.45 3.76 -4.08
CA PHE A 44 -15.67 4.96 -4.38
C PHE A 44 -16.52 6.22 -4.43
N ARG A 45 -17.82 6.14 -4.15
CA ARG A 45 -18.79 7.21 -4.43
C ARG A 45 -18.78 8.34 -3.40
N GLU A 46 -18.03 8.21 -2.30
CA GLU A 46 -17.95 9.24 -1.25
C GLU A 46 -16.57 9.90 -1.12
N LEU A 47 -15.70 9.80 -2.13
CA LEU A 47 -14.47 10.57 -2.24
C LEU A 47 -14.66 11.76 -3.19
N VAL A 48 -15.57 12.68 -2.84
CA VAL A 48 -15.71 14.02 -3.45
C VAL A 48 -15.97 15.03 -2.34
#